data_AF-A0A858XEB7-F1
#
_entry.id   AF-A0A858XEB7-F1
#
_cell.length_a   1.000
_cell.length_b   1.000
_cell.length_c   1.000
_cell.angle_alpha   90.00
_cell.angle_beta   90.00
_cell.angle_gamma   90.00
#
_symmetry.space_group_name_H-M   'P 1'
#
loop_
_entity.id
_entity.type
_entity.pdbx_description
1 polymer ?
#
loop_
_entity_poly.entity_id
_entity_poly.type
_entity_poly.pdbx_seq_one_letter_code
_entity_poly.pdbx_strand_id
1 'polypeptide(L)'
;MLRLFAGLMVGLCLILPAHAADPVFARGGSVGLVPPAGMIPSEMVQGFEDRGARASILIAEMPPPAYQEVRDSFSNAAALAKQGVTIEKRRDVELAGGVKGQLLSGFQSVGTLALRKWILLAAGDGTTALVTAQLPDEASARYPDAAIEQALLSVVFRPPPTTEELLAKLPFRVSPLEGYRIVKVLGGSAVLLTKGPNDVLDGADQPYFVAAYGMGDVRDDERPSFARRAVASVPGVREIRLERGGPLRIAGQPGFEIIAKGEDVKTGKPVKLAQWISFGRSGYVRMIGVAAAEGFDTDFTAMRALRDGVEPR
;
A
#
# COMPACT_ATOMS: atom_id res chain seq x y z
N MET A 1 -16.92 64.80 49.71
CA MET A 1 -15.67 64.36 49.07
C MET A 1 -15.66 62.84 49.00
N LEU A 2 -15.71 62.31 47.78
CA LEU A 2 -15.85 60.90 47.43
C LEU A 2 -14.51 60.17 47.60
N ARG A 3 -14.44 59.03 48.30
CA ARG A 3 -13.25 58.18 48.38
C ARG A 3 -13.52 56.87 47.63
N LEU A 4 -12.73 56.65 46.58
CA LEU A 4 -12.79 55.54 45.64
C LEU A 4 -12.44 54.19 46.28
N PHE A 5 -13.17 53.16 45.86
CA PHE A 5 -12.82 51.74 45.94
C PHE A 5 -11.64 51.42 45.00
N ALA A 6 -10.64 50.69 45.49
CA ALA A 6 -9.65 49.99 44.66
C ALA A 6 -9.69 48.50 45.01
N GLY A 7 -10.39 47.72 44.19
CA GLY A 7 -10.38 46.26 44.22
C GLY A 7 -9.37 45.73 43.22
N LEU A 8 -8.36 45.03 43.72
CA LEU A 8 -7.34 44.34 42.92
C LEU A 8 -7.90 42.99 42.44
N MET A 9 -8.28 42.89 41.16
CA MET A 9 -8.61 41.60 40.52
C MET A 9 -7.32 40.95 40.00
N VAL A 10 -6.89 39.86 40.64
CA VAL A 10 -5.84 38.99 40.12
C VAL A 10 -6.49 38.01 39.14
N GLY A 11 -6.18 38.15 37.85
CA GLY A 11 -6.63 37.26 36.79
C GLY A 11 -5.88 35.93 36.82
N LEU A 12 -6.60 34.84 37.08
CA LEU A 12 -6.09 33.47 37.01
C LEU A 12 -5.98 33.04 35.54
N CYS A 13 -4.76 33.07 34.97
CA CYS A 13 -4.48 32.49 33.66
C CYS A 13 -4.59 30.96 33.76
N LEU A 14 -5.69 30.39 33.25
CA LEU A 14 -5.82 28.96 32.99
C LEU A 14 -4.90 28.60 31.82
N ILE A 15 -3.74 28.02 32.11
CA ILE A 15 -2.87 27.42 31.11
C ILE A 15 -3.51 26.08 30.72
N LEU A 16 -4.30 26.08 29.64
CA LEU A 16 -4.75 24.82 29.04
C LEU A 16 -3.55 24.16 28.34
N PRO A 17 -3.34 22.84 28.52
CA PRO A 17 -2.32 22.12 27.77
C PRO A 17 -2.68 22.18 26.29
N ALA A 18 -1.77 22.70 25.47
CA ALA A 18 -1.89 22.64 24.03
C ALA A 18 -1.82 21.16 23.62
N HIS A 19 -2.96 20.56 23.26
CA HIS A 19 -2.96 19.27 22.60
C HIS A 19 -2.23 19.42 21.26
N ALA A 20 -1.05 18.82 21.16
CA ALA A 20 -0.39 18.63 19.88
C ALA A 20 -1.34 17.81 18.99
N ALA A 21 -1.61 18.30 17.78
CA ALA A 21 -2.48 17.58 16.84
C ALA A 21 -1.87 16.19 16.54
N ASP A 22 -2.73 15.19 16.40
CA ASP A 22 -2.28 13.82 16.14
C ASP A 22 -1.72 13.67 14.72
N PRO A 23 -0.66 12.85 14.52
CA PRO A 23 -0.15 12.55 13.19
C PRO A 23 -1.20 11.88 12.30
N VAL A 24 -1.26 12.31 11.04
CA VAL A 24 -2.15 11.75 10.02
C VAL A 24 -1.36 10.89 9.05
N PHE A 25 -1.85 9.67 8.78
CA PHE A 25 -1.24 8.72 7.85
C PHE A 25 -1.99 8.74 6.50
N ALA A 26 -1.44 9.47 5.53
CA ALA A 26 -2.08 9.62 4.21
C ALA A 26 -2.19 8.26 3.48
N ARG A 27 -3.37 8.00 2.88
CA ARG A 27 -3.67 6.80 2.08
C ARG A 27 -3.36 5.47 2.78
N GLY A 28 -3.34 5.44 4.11
CA GLY A 28 -3.05 4.23 4.88
C GLY A 28 -1.59 3.82 4.91
N GLY A 29 -0.65 4.68 4.49
CA GLY A 29 0.79 4.41 4.54
C GLY A 29 1.35 4.15 5.95
N SER A 30 2.64 3.81 6.01
CA SER A 30 3.37 3.59 7.27
C SER A 30 4.01 4.87 7.82
N VAL A 31 4.07 5.93 7.01
CA VAL A 31 4.62 7.23 7.38
C VAL A 31 3.49 8.25 7.59
N GLY A 32 3.47 8.89 8.75
CA GLY A 32 2.51 9.92 9.12
C GLY A 32 3.20 11.20 9.58
N LEU A 33 2.47 12.32 9.55
CA LEU A 33 2.93 13.61 10.08
C LEU A 33 1.74 14.47 10.48
N VAL A 34 1.99 15.53 11.24
CA VAL A 34 1.02 16.58 11.56
C VAL A 34 1.04 17.61 10.42
N PRO A 35 0.01 17.67 9.55
CA PRO A 35 0.05 18.58 8.41
C PRO A 35 -0.05 20.04 8.86
N PRO A 36 0.58 20.99 8.13
CA PRO A 36 0.35 22.42 8.35
C PRO A 36 -1.14 22.75 8.23
N ALA A 37 -1.61 23.68 9.06
CA ALA A 37 -3.01 24.09 9.06
C ALA A 37 -3.49 24.48 7.65
N GLY A 38 -4.61 23.91 7.20
CA GLY A 38 -5.19 24.16 5.87
C GLY A 38 -4.74 23.17 4.79
N MET A 39 -3.71 22.35 5.02
CA MET A 39 -3.41 21.20 4.15
C MET A 39 -4.27 20.00 4.53
N ILE A 40 -4.79 19.30 3.52
CA ILE A 40 -5.63 18.09 3.67
C ILE A 40 -4.99 16.89 2.96
N PRO A 41 -5.31 15.64 3.35
CA PRO A 41 -4.81 14.46 2.63
C PRO A 41 -5.17 14.50 1.14
N SER A 42 -4.19 14.19 0.28
CA SER A 42 -4.41 14.16 -1.18
C SER A 42 -5.13 12.88 -1.62
N GLU A 43 -6.05 13.04 -2.56
CA GLU A 43 -6.76 11.93 -3.22
C GLU A 43 -5.93 11.30 -4.35
N MET A 44 -4.93 12.02 -4.87
CA MET A 44 -4.14 11.60 -6.04
C MET A 44 -2.78 11.02 -5.66
N VAL A 45 -2.15 11.58 -4.62
CA VAL A 45 -0.80 11.19 -4.20
C VAL A 45 -0.77 10.79 -2.74
N GLN A 46 0.25 10.04 -2.33
CA GLN A 46 0.49 9.76 -0.93
C GLN A 46 1.05 11.03 -0.27
N GLY A 47 0.22 11.77 0.47
CA GLY A 47 0.63 13.02 1.09
C GLY A 47 -0.51 13.98 1.37
N PHE A 48 -0.19 15.28 1.38
CA PHE A 48 -1.10 16.37 1.72
C PHE A 48 -1.02 17.50 0.69
N GLU A 49 -2.10 18.25 0.53
CA GLU A 49 -2.16 19.38 -0.39
C GLU A 49 -3.07 20.49 0.11
N ASP A 50 -2.74 21.72 -0.28
CA ASP A 50 -3.67 22.84 -0.37
C ASP A 50 -3.70 23.29 -1.84
N ARG A 51 -4.76 22.90 -2.55
CA ARG A 51 -4.93 23.21 -3.98
C ARG A 51 -5.05 24.72 -4.23
N GLY A 52 -5.65 25.46 -3.30
CA GLY A 52 -5.81 26.92 -3.43
C GLY A 52 -4.48 27.65 -3.32
N ALA A 53 -3.62 27.19 -2.42
CA ALA A 53 -2.27 27.73 -2.23
C ALA A 53 -1.22 27.12 -3.19
N ARG A 54 -1.59 26.07 -3.95
CA ARG A 54 -0.67 25.28 -4.79
C ARG A 54 0.52 24.72 -4.00
N ALA A 55 0.27 24.36 -2.73
CA ALA A 55 1.27 23.82 -1.83
C ALA A 55 1.01 22.32 -1.62
N SER A 56 2.07 21.51 -1.56
CA SER A 56 1.94 20.06 -1.37
C SER A 56 3.07 19.48 -0.53
N ILE A 57 2.75 18.36 0.12
CA ILE A 57 3.69 17.47 0.79
C ILE A 57 3.49 16.09 0.20
N LEU A 58 4.53 15.53 -0.42
CA LEU A 58 4.56 14.18 -0.97
C LEU A 58 5.37 13.27 -0.05
N ILE A 59 4.86 12.06 0.19
CA ILE A 59 5.52 11.03 0.98
C ILE A 59 5.82 9.85 0.07
N ALA A 60 7.09 9.48 -0.05
CA ALA A 60 7.52 8.25 -0.68
C ALA A 60 8.10 7.30 0.38
N GLU A 61 7.62 6.06 0.38
CA GLU A 61 8.11 4.97 1.23
C GLU A 61 8.97 4.03 0.38
N MET A 62 10.19 3.76 0.84
CA MET A 62 11.19 2.94 0.15
C MET A 62 11.75 1.86 1.07
N PRO A 63 12.33 0.78 0.52
CA PRO A 63 13.01 -0.23 1.33
C PRO A 63 14.14 0.36 2.20
N PRO A 64 14.49 -0.26 3.34
CA PRO A 64 15.56 0.23 4.21
C PRO A 64 16.92 0.48 3.53
N PRO A 65 17.39 -0.35 2.57
CA PRO A 65 18.66 -0.09 1.87
C PRO A 65 18.70 1.25 1.12
N ALA A 66 17.54 1.77 0.69
CA ALA A 66 17.46 3.01 -0.07
C ALA A 66 17.89 4.26 0.73
N TYR A 67 17.90 4.20 2.07
CA TYR A 67 18.27 5.37 2.89
C TYR A 67 19.67 5.88 2.55
N GLN A 68 20.67 4.99 2.50
CA GLN A 68 22.05 5.40 2.21
C GLN A 68 22.20 5.87 0.77
N GLU A 69 21.60 5.15 -0.18
CA GLU A 69 21.64 5.49 -1.61
C GLU A 69 21.07 6.89 -1.87
N VAL A 70 19.90 7.20 -1.28
CA VAL A 70 19.27 8.51 -1.43
C VAL A 70 20.07 9.60 -0.72
N ARG A 71 20.58 9.32 0.49
CA ARG A 71 21.40 10.26 1.25
C ARG A 71 22.68 10.63 0.49
N ASP A 72 23.32 9.65 -0.12
CA ASP A 72 24.53 9.86 -0.92
C ASP A 72 24.21 10.64 -2.19
N SER A 73 23.06 10.38 -2.82
CA SER A 73 22.60 11.13 -3.99
C SER A 73 22.47 12.63 -3.73
N PHE A 74 22.07 13.01 -2.50
CA PHE A 74 21.98 14.43 -2.13
C PHE A 74 23.33 15.13 -2.07
N SER A 75 24.42 14.40 -1.83
CA SER A 75 25.77 14.97 -1.80
C SER A 75 26.28 15.35 -3.19
N ASN A 76 25.62 14.91 -4.27
CA ASN A 76 25.93 15.29 -5.64
C ASN A 76 25.14 16.54 -6.08
N ALA A 77 25.64 17.72 -5.70
CA ALA A 77 25.03 18.99 -6.05
C ALA A 77 24.84 19.19 -7.57
N ALA A 78 25.75 18.67 -8.40
CA ALA A 78 25.64 18.77 -9.86
C ALA A 78 24.49 17.94 -10.44
N ALA A 79 24.20 16.77 -9.86
CA ALA A 79 23.05 15.95 -10.27
C ALA A 79 21.72 16.62 -9.90
N LEU A 80 21.62 17.20 -8.71
CA LEU A 80 20.44 17.93 -8.25
C LEU A 80 20.20 19.21 -9.07
N ALA A 81 21.27 19.95 -9.39
CA ALA A 81 21.18 21.13 -10.23
C ALA A 81 20.65 20.81 -11.64
N LYS A 82 21.00 19.66 -12.21
CA LYS A 82 20.41 19.18 -13.48
C LYS A 82 18.91 18.93 -13.40
N GLN A 83 18.37 18.65 -12.21
CA GLN A 83 16.94 18.50 -11.94
C GLN A 83 16.28 19.83 -11.53
N GLY A 84 17.02 20.94 -11.65
CA GLY A 84 16.59 22.27 -11.25
C GLY A 84 16.53 22.49 -9.75
N VAL A 85 17.07 21.58 -8.92
CA VAL A 85 17.03 21.65 -7.45
C VAL A 85 18.30 22.32 -6.92
N THR A 86 18.14 23.35 -6.12
CA THR A 86 19.20 24.03 -5.37
C THR A 86 18.97 23.81 -3.88
N ILE A 87 19.96 23.21 -3.20
CA ILE A 87 19.95 23.05 -1.74
C ILE A 87 20.68 24.24 -1.13
N GLU A 88 20.02 24.92 -0.19
CA GLU A 88 20.60 26.04 0.57
C GLU A 88 21.02 25.61 1.97
N LYS A 89 20.23 24.75 2.62
CA LYS A 89 20.51 24.26 3.97
C LYS A 89 20.38 22.74 4.01
N ARG A 90 21.27 22.13 4.78
CA ARG A 90 21.25 20.71 5.14
C ARG A 90 21.58 20.58 6.61
N ARG A 91 20.78 19.79 7.33
CA ARG A 91 21.05 19.45 8.73
C ARG A 91 20.55 18.05 9.04
N ASP A 92 21.30 17.34 9.88
CA ASP A 92 20.80 16.11 10.49
C ASP A 92 19.77 16.47 11.56
N VAL A 93 18.77 15.60 11.71
CA VAL A 93 17.65 15.78 12.63
C VAL A 93 17.34 14.46 13.33
N GLU A 94 16.75 14.57 14.51
CA GLU A 94 16.21 13.44 15.24
C GLU A 94 14.69 13.64 15.35
N LEU A 95 13.94 12.65 14.89
CA LEU A 95 12.48 12.62 14.93
C LEU A 95 12.02 11.84 16.17
N ALA A 96 10.71 11.82 16.41
CA ALA A 96 10.12 11.05 17.50
C ALA A 96 10.57 9.57 17.47
N GLY A 97 10.81 9.00 18.66
CA GLY A 97 11.32 7.63 18.79
C GLY A 97 12.81 7.46 18.48
N GLY A 98 13.58 8.56 18.40
CA GLY A 98 15.03 8.51 18.15
C GLY A 98 15.39 8.23 16.69
N VAL A 99 14.43 8.37 15.77
CA VAL A 99 14.64 8.13 14.35
C VAL A 99 15.54 9.22 13.77
N LYS A 100 16.68 8.81 13.23
CA LYS A 100 17.62 9.72 12.57
C LYS A 100 17.13 10.07 11.17
N GLY A 101 17.27 11.33 10.80
CA GLY A 101 17.00 11.80 9.46
C GLY A 101 17.89 12.97 9.07
N GLN A 102 17.68 13.44 7.85
CA GLN A 102 18.32 14.62 7.29
C GLN A 102 17.25 15.51 6.66
N LEU A 103 17.25 16.78 7.06
CA LEU A 103 16.39 17.80 6.50
C LEU A 103 17.20 18.71 5.58
N LEU A 104 16.68 18.92 4.38
CA LEU A 104 17.22 19.81 3.37
C LEU A 104 16.16 20.87 3.01
N SER A 105 16.60 22.08 2.75
CA SER A 105 15.73 23.15 2.23
C SER A 105 16.42 23.92 1.11
N GLY A 106 15.62 24.47 0.20
CA GLY A 106 16.07 25.34 -0.88
C GLY A 106 14.95 25.54 -1.89
N PHE A 107 15.29 25.51 -3.18
CA PHE A 107 14.34 25.82 -4.25
C PHE A 107 14.45 24.83 -5.41
N GLN A 108 13.38 24.72 -6.20
CA GLN A 108 13.36 23.99 -7.45
C GLN A 108 12.83 24.88 -8.57
N SER A 109 13.59 25.02 -9.64
CA SER A 109 13.18 25.71 -10.86
C SER A 109 12.53 24.73 -11.84
N VAL A 110 11.28 24.97 -12.20
CA VAL A 110 10.53 24.21 -13.21
C VAL A 110 10.03 25.18 -14.28
N GLY A 111 10.73 25.23 -15.41
CA GLY A 111 10.47 26.26 -16.43
C GLY A 111 10.75 27.66 -15.86
N THR A 112 9.72 28.52 -15.83
CA THR A 112 9.79 29.86 -15.23
C THR A 112 9.33 29.90 -13.77
N LEU A 113 8.86 28.79 -13.21
CA LEU A 113 8.34 28.73 -11.85
C LEU A 113 9.45 28.32 -10.88
N ALA A 114 9.68 29.12 -9.84
CA ALA A 114 10.50 28.76 -8.69
C ALA A 114 9.59 28.26 -7.57
N LEU A 115 9.86 27.06 -7.07
CA LEU A 115 9.16 26.46 -5.93
C LEU A 115 10.12 26.36 -4.75
N ARG A 116 9.69 26.84 -3.59
CA ARG A 116 10.36 26.52 -2.32
C ARG A 116 10.21 25.03 -2.07
N LYS A 117 11.28 24.40 -1.62
CA LYS A 117 11.34 22.94 -1.46
C LYS A 117 12.03 22.57 -0.15
N TRP A 118 11.41 21.64 0.55
CA TRP A 118 11.99 20.96 1.71
C TRP A 118 11.97 19.47 1.48
N ILE A 119 13.02 18.78 1.90
CA ILE A 119 13.16 17.33 1.76
C ILE A 119 13.61 16.78 3.11
N LEU A 120 12.79 15.93 3.70
CA LEU A 120 13.17 15.12 4.84
C LEU A 120 13.41 13.68 4.35
N LEU A 121 14.60 13.16 4.64
CA LEU A 121 14.92 11.75 4.49
C LEU A 121 15.08 11.13 5.89
N ALA A 122 14.34 10.08 6.20
CA ALA A 122 14.38 9.45 7.52
C ALA A 122 14.34 7.91 7.41
N ALA A 123 15.07 7.25 8.30
CA ALA A 123 15.13 5.78 8.38
C ALA A 123 14.27 5.29 9.55
N GLY A 124 13.00 4.98 9.27
CA GLY A 124 12.12 4.33 10.23
C GLY A 124 12.40 2.83 10.34
N ASP A 125 11.75 2.19 11.32
CA ASP A 125 11.85 0.75 11.51
C ASP A 125 11.15 0.02 10.35
N GLY A 126 11.93 -0.60 9.46
CA GLY A 126 11.44 -1.33 8.29
C GLY A 126 11.15 -0.50 7.04
N THR A 127 11.24 0.84 7.07
CA THR A 127 10.93 1.72 5.93
C THR A 127 11.81 2.97 5.91
N THR A 128 12.25 3.35 4.71
CA THR A 128 12.85 4.66 4.43
C THR A 128 11.77 5.63 3.97
N ALA A 129 11.63 6.79 4.64
CA ALA A 129 10.72 7.85 4.22
C ALA A 129 11.47 8.96 3.50
N LEU A 130 10.97 9.37 2.33
CA LEU A 130 11.34 10.62 1.66
C LEU A 130 10.11 11.52 1.60
N VAL A 131 10.09 12.54 2.46
CA VAL A 131 8.99 13.50 2.55
C VAL A 131 9.40 14.82 1.92
N THR A 132 8.74 15.20 0.84
CA THR A 132 9.04 16.42 0.08
C THR A 132 7.90 17.42 0.21
N ALA A 133 8.15 18.57 0.82
CA ALA A 133 7.24 19.70 0.80
C ALA A 133 7.64 20.68 -0.30
N GLN A 134 6.67 21.22 -1.03
CA GLN A 134 6.92 22.25 -2.03
C GLN A 134 5.75 23.23 -2.16
N LEU A 135 6.08 24.50 -2.37
CA LEU A 135 5.10 25.57 -2.52
C LEU A 135 5.69 26.75 -3.30
N PRO A 136 4.89 27.51 -4.05
CA PRO A 136 5.36 28.73 -4.70
C PRO A 136 5.57 29.84 -3.67
N ASP A 137 6.44 30.81 -3.97
CA ASP A 137 6.79 31.88 -3.03
C ASP A 137 5.55 32.63 -2.49
N GLU A 138 4.51 32.81 -3.31
CA GLU A 138 3.27 33.49 -2.89
C GLU A 138 2.54 32.78 -1.74
N ALA A 139 2.76 31.47 -1.58
CA ALA A 139 2.16 30.71 -0.50
C ALA A 139 2.93 30.81 0.82
N SER A 140 4.12 31.44 0.86
CA SER A 140 4.96 31.54 2.06
C SER A 140 4.30 32.29 3.21
N ALA A 141 3.39 33.23 2.93
CA ALA A 141 2.64 33.94 3.98
C ALA A 141 1.65 33.00 4.71
N ARG A 142 1.07 32.04 3.99
CA ARG A 142 0.16 31.02 4.54
C ARG A 142 0.93 29.85 5.14
N TYR A 143 2.07 29.50 4.55
CA TYR A 143 2.95 28.41 4.97
C TYR A 143 4.37 28.92 5.19
N PRO A 144 4.65 29.58 6.33
CA PRO A 144 6.00 29.98 6.68
C PRO A 144 6.92 28.78 6.81
N ASP A 145 8.22 28.99 6.56
CA ASP A 145 9.26 27.94 6.62
C ASP A 145 9.18 27.13 7.91
N ALA A 146 9.02 27.82 9.05
CA ALA A 146 8.93 27.19 10.36
C ALA A 146 7.74 26.22 10.47
N ALA A 147 6.60 26.54 9.85
CA ALA A 147 5.42 25.67 9.87
C ALA A 147 5.64 24.42 9.01
N ILE A 148 6.29 24.56 7.85
CA ILE A 148 6.66 23.42 7.01
C ILE A 148 7.69 22.53 7.70
N GLU A 149 8.75 23.13 8.26
CA GLU A 149 9.78 22.39 8.99
C GLU A 149 9.18 21.67 10.20
N GLN A 150 8.28 22.31 10.96
CA GLN A 150 7.58 21.67 12.08
C GLN A 150 6.76 20.46 11.62
N ALA A 151 6.05 20.57 10.49
CA ALA A 151 5.33 19.43 9.93
C ALA A 151 6.26 18.28 9.53
N LEU A 152 7.39 18.57 8.87
CA LEU A 152 8.37 17.54 8.52
C LEU A 152 9.02 16.91 9.76
N LEU A 153 9.34 17.70 10.80
CA LEU A 153 9.90 17.18 12.04
C LEU A 153 8.89 16.38 12.88
N SER A 154 7.59 16.51 12.60
CA SER A 154 6.55 15.70 13.24
C SER A 154 6.37 14.31 12.61
N VAL A 155 7.20 13.95 11.64
CA VAL A 155 7.13 12.65 10.97
C VAL A 155 7.30 11.51 11.99
N VAL A 156 6.36 10.59 11.94
CA VAL A 156 6.34 9.37 12.74
C VAL A 156 6.15 8.16 11.84
N PHE A 157 6.66 7.03 12.31
CA PHE A 157 6.52 5.75 11.64
C PHE A 157 5.58 4.88 12.46
N ARG A 158 4.75 4.12 11.76
CA ARG A 158 4.08 2.95 12.33
C ARG A 158 4.55 1.72 11.57
N PRO A 159 4.64 0.55 12.22
CA PRO A 159 4.92 -0.68 11.49
C PRO A 159 3.84 -0.88 10.41
N PRO A 160 4.21 -1.35 9.21
CA PRO A 160 3.21 -1.79 8.25
C PRO A 160 2.39 -2.94 8.86
N PRO A 161 1.12 -3.14 8.44
CA PRO A 161 0.34 -4.27 8.92
C PRO A 161 1.07 -5.57 8.64
N THR A 162 1.15 -6.44 9.64
CA THR A 162 1.69 -7.79 9.51
C THR A 162 0.85 -8.61 8.52
N THR A 163 1.45 -9.64 7.93
CA THR A 163 0.72 -10.58 7.06
C THR A 163 -0.51 -11.16 7.77
N GLU A 164 -0.41 -11.46 9.06
CA GLU A 164 -1.50 -11.96 9.89
C GLU A 164 -2.64 -10.94 10.03
N GLU A 165 -2.33 -9.67 10.29
CA GLU A 165 -3.31 -8.59 10.33
C GLU A 165 -3.98 -8.36 8.97
N LEU A 166 -3.24 -8.49 7.87
CA LEU A 166 -3.80 -8.39 6.52
C LEU A 166 -4.73 -9.57 6.21
N LEU A 167 -4.34 -10.79 6.59
CA LEU A 167 -5.19 -11.98 6.43
C LEU A 167 -6.44 -11.93 7.30
N ALA A 168 -6.34 -11.38 8.51
CA ALA A 168 -7.48 -11.20 9.41
C ALA A 168 -8.56 -10.27 8.83
N LYS A 169 -8.17 -9.34 7.94
CA LYS A 169 -9.09 -8.43 7.25
C LYS A 169 -9.77 -9.03 6.02
N LEU A 170 -9.32 -10.18 5.53
CA LEU A 170 -9.96 -10.84 4.39
C LEU A 170 -11.35 -11.36 4.78
N PRO A 171 -12.34 -11.28 3.88
CA PRO A 171 -13.69 -11.83 4.11
C PRO A 171 -13.73 -13.38 4.01
N PHE A 172 -12.58 -14.02 4.03
CA PHE A 172 -12.40 -15.47 4.09
C PHE A 172 -11.08 -15.77 4.82
N ARG A 173 -10.90 -17.03 5.21
CA ARG A 173 -9.64 -17.57 5.71
C ARG A 173 -9.14 -18.67 4.78
N VAL A 174 -7.84 -18.93 4.80
CA VAL A 174 -7.21 -20.06 4.11
C VAL A 174 -6.41 -20.85 5.13
N SER A 175 -6.88 -22.05 5.47
CA SER A 175 -6.19 -22.96 6.40
C SER A 175 -6.72 -24.39 6.24
N PRO A 176 -5.85 -25.42 6.23
CA PRO A 176 -4.38 -25.37 6.25
C PRO A 176 -3.79 -24.88 4.92
N LEU A 177 -2.49 -24.52 4.90
CA LEU A 177 -1.81 -24.00 3.70
C LEU A 177 -1.18 -25.08 2.80
N GLU A 178 -1.20 -26.35 3.18
CA GLU A 178 -0.75 -27.47 2.32
C GLU A 178 0.68 -27.32 1.74
N GLY A 179 1.58 -26.73 2.53
CA GLY A 179 2.96 -26.45 2.13
C GLY A 179 3.13 -25.23 1.22
N TYR A 180 2.05 -24.51 0.91
CA TYR A 180 2.13 -23.18 0.32
C TYR A 180 2.46 -22.13 1.37
N ARG A 181 3.10 -21.07 0.93
CA ARG A 181 3.42 -19.89 1.73
C ARG A 181 2.75 -18.66 1.13
N ILE A 182 2.35 -17.75 2.00
CA ILE A 182 1.72 -16.49 1.60
C ILE A 182 2.78 -15.58 1.00
N VAL A 183 2.56 -15.17 -0.25
CA VAL A 183 3.40 -14.19 -0.94
C VAL A 183 2.95 -12.78 -0.60
N LYS A 184 1.64 -12.51 -0.69
CA LYS A 184 1.04 -11.22 -0.34
C LYS A 184 -0.48 -11.26 -0.30
N VAL A 185 -1.05 -10.30 0.43
CA VAL A 185 -2.47 -9.94 0.37
C VAL A 185 -2.65 -8.83 -0.66
N LEU A 186 -3.64 -8.96 -1.53
CA LEU A 186 -3.92 -8.08 -2.65
C LEU A 186 -5.25 -7.34 -2.41
N GLY A 187 -5.19 -6.01 -2.35
CA GLY A 187 -6.38 -5.15 -2.30
C GLY A 187 -7.35 -5.41 -1.15
N GLY A 188 -6.92 -6.10 -0.08
CA GLY A 188 -7.78 -6.48 1.04
C GLY A 188 -8.88 -7.51 0.70
N SER A 189 -8.85 -8.11 -0.49
CA SER A 189 -9.88 -9.06 -0.94
C SER A 189 -9.31 -10.34 -1.55
N ALA A 190 -7.99 -10.44 -1.71
CA ALA A 190 -7.35 -11.62 -2.25
C ALA A 190 -6.03 -11.94 -1.55
N VAL A 191 -5.60 -13.20 -1.62
CA VAL A 191 -4.30 -13.66 -1.16
C VAL A 191 -3.65 -14.49 -2.26
N LEU A 192 -2.37 -14.24 -2.48
CA LEU A 192 -1.51 -15.02 -3.37
C LEU A 192 -0.62 -15.92 -2.51
N LEU A 193 -0.60 -17.19 -2.85
CA LEU A 193 0.25 -18.19 -2.23
C LEU A 193 1.10 -18.89 -3.29
N THR A 194 2.23 -19.44 -2.87
CA THR A 194 3.09 -20.25 -3.74
C THR A 194 3.74 -21.40 -2.97
N LYS A 195 4.15 -22.44 -3.69
CA LYS A 195 4.89 -23.58 -3.14
C LYS A 195 6.15 -23.77 -3.96
N GLY A 196 7.31 -23.65 -3.33
CA GLY A 196 8.62 -23.64 -4.00
C GLY A 196 9.69 -23.04 -3.09
N PRO A 197 10.88 -22.71 -3.60
CA PRO A 197 11.93 -22.06 -2.82
C PRO A 197 11.79 -20.52 -2.75
N ASN A 198 11.09 -19.89 -3.69
CA ASN A 198 10.97 -18.44 -3.73
C ASN A 198 9.59 -17.98 -3.26
N ASP A 199 9.50 -16.80 -2.63
CA ASP A 199 8.22 -16.19 -2.24
C ASP A 199 7.86 -15.05 -3.20
N VAL A 200 7.96 -15.34 -4.50
CA VAL A 200 7.60 -14.41 -5.59
C VAL A 200 6.79 -15.14 -6.65
N LEU A 201 5.91 -14.40 -7.33
CA LEU A 201 5.29 -14.89 -8.56
C LEU A 201 6.16 -14.45 -9.74
N ASP A 202 6.98 -15.37 -10.23
CA ASP A 202 7.85 -15.14 -11.38
C ASP A 202 7.62 -16.19 -12.46
N GLY A 203 6.50 -16.05 -13.17
CA GLY A 203 5.97 -17.10 -14.02
C GLY A 203 5.48 -18.32 -13.21
N ALA A 204 5.29 -19.44 -13.90
CA ALA A 204 4.80 -20.70 -13.35
C ALA A 204 5.92 -21.75 -13.09
N ASP A 205 7.17 -21.32 -12.91
CA ASP A 205 8.28 -22.22 -12.54
C ASP A 205 8.07 -22.84 -11.14
N GLN A 206 7.21 -22.23 -10.32
CA GLN A 206 6.67 -22.79 -9.08
C GLN A 206 5.14 -22.64 -9.09
N PRO A 207 4.39 -23.62 -8.57
CA PRO A 207 2.94 -23.54 -8.50
C PRO A 207 2.51 -22.36 -7.63
N TYR A 208 1.43 -21.71 -8.03
CA TYR A 208 0.80 -20.64 -7.28
C TYR A 208 -0.70 -20.83 -7.15
N PHE A 209 -1.25 -20.28 -6.06
CA PHE A 209 -2.66 -20.33 -5.76
C PHE A 209 -3.14 -18.92 -5.39
N VAL A 210 -4.27 -18.51 -5.95
CA VAL A 210 -4.92 -17.24 -5.63
C VAL A 210 -6.32 -17.52 -5.13
N ALA A 211 -6.65 -17.04 -3.94
CA ALA A 211 -8.02 -16.97 -3.45
C ALA A 211 -8.45 -15.50 -3.41
N ALA A 212 -9.61 -15.18 -3.97
CA ALA A 212 -10.14 -13.83 -4.06
C ALA A 212 -11.64 -13.81 -3.79
N TYR A 213 -12.10 -12.85 -2.99
CA TYR A 213 -13.51 -12.57 -2.76
C TYR A 213 -14.01 -11.51 -3.74
N GLY A 214 -15.08 -11.84 -4.45
CA GLY A 214 -15.83 -10.90 -5.27
C GLY A 214 -17.17 -10.55 -4.60
N MET A 215 -17.51 -9.26 -4.62
CA MET A 215 -18.82 -8.79 -4.19
C MET A 215 -19.88 -9.03 -5.28
N GLY A 216 -21.12 -9.25 -4.85
CA GLY A 216 -22.27 -9.37 -5.74
C GLY A 216 -22.76 -10.81 -5.88
N ASP A 217 -24.09 -10.95 -5.91
CA ASP A 217 -24.73 -12.24 -6.14
C ASP A 217 -24.64 -12.63 -7.62
N VAL A 218 -24.37 -13.91 -7.86
CA VAL A 218 -24.37 -14.49 -9.21
C VAL A 218 -25.50 -15.49 -9.26
N ARG A 219 -26.52 -15.15 -10.05
CA ARG A 219 -27.72 -15.97 -10.22
C ARG A 219 -27.38 -17.38 -10.66
N ASP A 220 -28.11 -18.35 -10.13
CA ASP A 220 -27.88 -19.78 -10.35
C ASP A 220 -27.74 -20.16 -11.84
N ASP A 221 -28.58 -19.58 -12.70
CA ASP A 221 -28.58 -19.78 -14.15
C ASP A 221 -27.37 -19.15 -14.87
N GLU A 222 -26.73 -18.14 -14.27
CA GLU A 222 -25.58 -17.44 -14.83
C GLU A 222 -24.23 -18.04 -14.40
N ARG A 223 -24.19 -18.79 -13.28
CA ARG A 223 -22.95 -19.33 -12.68
C ARG A 223 -22.04 -20.08 -13.67
N PRO A 224 -22.54 -20.96 -14.57
CA PRO A 224 -21.67 -21.63 -15.54
C PRO A 224 -21.00 -20.67 -16.52
N SER A 225 -21.74 -19.68 -17.01
CA SER A 225 -21.23 -18.67 -17.95
C SER A 225 -20.29 -17.69 -17.24
N PHE A 226 -20.58 -17.35 -15.99
CA PHE A 226 -19.71 -16.57 -15.12
C PHE A 226 -18.35 -17.26 -14.94
N ALA A 227 -18.33 -18.55 -14.58
CA ALA A 227 -17.10 -19.31 -14.39
C ALA A 227 -16.26 -19.40 -15.67
N ARG A 228 -16.90 -19.62 -16.84
CA ARG A 228 -16.23 -19.64 -18.15
C ARG A 228 -15.62 -18.29 -18.55
N ARG A 229 -16.27 -17.18 -18.22
CA ARG A 229 -15.68 -15.85 -18.44
C ARG A 229 -14.50 -15.59 -17.50
N ALA A 230 -14.66 -15.95 -16.23
CA ALA A 230 -13.63 -15.74 -15.22
C ALA A 230 -12.33 -16.50 -15.55
N VAL A 231 -12.42 -17.74 -16.02
CA VAL A 231 -11.21 -18.54 -16.31
C VAL A 231 -10.39 -17.98 -17.48
N ALA A 232 -11.01 -17.23 -18.39
CA ALA A 232 -10.31 -16.59 -19.51
C ALA A 232 -9.43 -15.41 -19.07
N SER A 233 -9.62 -14.88 -17.86
CA SER A 233 -8.90 -13.72 -17.33
C SER A 233 -7.95 -14.09 -16.18
N VAL A 234 -7.34 -15.28 -16.22
CA VAL A 234 -6.31 -15.68 -15.25
C VAL A 234 -5.03 -14.88 -15.50
N PRO A 235 -4.54 -14.09 -14.53
CA PRO A 235 -3.31 -13.31 -14.71
C PRO A 235 -2.10 -14.21 -14.99
N GLY A 236 -1.25 -13.80 -15.92
CA GLY A 236 0.01 -14.51 -16.22
C GLY A 236 -0.13 -15.76 -17.10
N VAL A 237 -1.35 -16.12 -17.54
CA VAL A 237 -1.59 -17.25 -18.46
C VAL A 237 -2.25 -16.77 -19.75
N ARG A 238 -1.75 -17.23 -20.89
CA ARG A 238 -2.33 -16.99 -22.23
C ARG A 238 -2.74 -18.31 -22.89
N GLU A 239 -3.41 -18.23 -24.04
CA GLU A 239 -3.83 -19.41 -24.83
C GLU A 239 -4.66 -20.42 -24.03
N ILE A 240 -5.53 -19.91 -23.13
CA ILE A 240 -6.31 -20.76 -22.22
C ILE A 240 -7.34 -21.58 -23.00
N ARG A 241 -7.22 -22.90 -22.89
CA ARG A 241 -8.13 -23.88 -23.51
C ARG A 241 -8.71 -24.78 -22.42
N LEU A 242 -10.03 -24.78 -22.31
CA LEU A 242 -10.75 -25.59 -21.34
C LEU A 242 -10.60 -27.08 -21.70
N GLU A 243 -10.29 -27.91 -20.71
CA GLU A 243 -10.27 -29.37 -20.85
C GLU A 243 -11.56 -29.99 -20.32
N ARG A 244 -11.98 -29.54 -19.13
CA ARG A 244 -13.22 -29.98 -18.49
C ARG A 244 -13.73 -28.93 -17.52
N GLY A 245 -15.00 -29.02 -17.17
CA GLY A 245 -15.59 -28.21 -16.12
C GLY A 245 -17.03 -28.57 -15.86
N GLY A 246 -17.52 -28.22 -14.68
CA GLY A 246 -18.86 -28.55 -14.25
C GLY A 246 -19.21 -28.05 -12.86
N PRO A 247 -20.50 -28.14 -12.49
CA PRO A 247 -20.95 -27.81 -11.16
C PRO A 247 -20.39 -28.81 -10.14
N LEU A 248 -20.09 -28.31 -8.94
CA LEU A 248 -19.75 -29.11 -7.77
C LEU A 248 -20.25 -28.41 -6.50
N ARG A 249 -20.00 -29.04 -5.35
CA ARG A 249 -20.13 -28.39 -4.05
C ARG A 249 -18.75 -28.16 -3.45
N ILE A 250 -18.54 -26.97 -2.88
CA ILE A 250 -17.30 -26.59 -2.18
C ILE A 250 -17.71 -26.18 -0.78
N ALA A 251 -17.30 -26.94 0.24
CA ALA A 251 -17.75 -26.75 1.62
C ALA A 251 -19.30 -26.60 1.76
N GLY A 252 -20.05 -27.40 0.98
CA GLY A 252 -21.52 -27.36 0.94
C GLY A 252 -22.13 -26.23 0.10
N GLN A 253 -21.37 -25.21 -0.27
CA GLN A 253 -21.84 -24.12 -1.15
C GLN A 253 -21.92 -24.58 -2.61
N PRO A 254 -22.86 -24.06 -3.41
CA PRO A 254 -22.84 -24.23 -4.86
C PRO A 254 -21.52 -23.73 -5.42
N GLY A 255 -20.88 -24.52 -6.28
CA GLY A 255 -19.64 -24.13 -6.91
C GLY A 255 -19.50 -24.61 -8.35
N PHE A 256 -18.43 -24.15 -8.99
CA PHE A 256 -18.10 -24.53 -10.36
C PHE A 256 -16.58 -24.76 -10.48
N GLU A 257 -16.18 -25.88 -11.07
CA GLU A 257 -14.78 -26.21 -11.35
C GLU A 257 -14.52 -26.09 -12.85
N ILE A 258 -13.38 -25.54 -13.22
CA ILE A 258 -12.85 -25.59 -14.58
C ILE A 258 -11.38 -26.02 -14.50
N ILE A 259 -11.02 -27.01 -15.30
CA ILE A 259 -9.63 -27.35 -15.59
C ILE A 259 -9.32 -26.89 -17.01
N ALA A 260 -8.23 -26.17 -17.17
CA ALA A 260 -7.77 -25.67 -18.45
C ALA A 260 -6.25 -25.83 -18.59
N LYS A 261 -5.79 -25.82 -19.83
CA LYS A 261 -4.38 -25.69 -20.19
C LYS A 261 -4.12 -24.32 -20.78
N GLY A 262 -2.88 -23.85 -20.70
CA GLY A 262 -2.45 -22.60 -21.31
C GLY A 262 -0.93 -22.51 -21.38
N GLU A 263 -0.43 -21.30 -21.58
CA GLU A 263 0.99 -20.99 -21.56
C GLU A 263 1.27 -19.88 -20.55
N ASP A 264 2.35 -20.02 -19.80
CA ASP A 264 2.86 -18.95 -18.97
C ASP A 264 3.32 -17.77 -19.85
N VAL A 265 2.84 -16.56 -19.56
CA VAL A 265 3.12 -15.37 -20.39
C VAL A 265 4.61 -15.00 -20.41
N LYS A 266 5.34 -15.27 -19.32
CA LYS A 266 6.75 -14.89 -19.18
C LYS A 266 7.68 -15.88 -19.89
N THR A 267 7.45 -17.17 -19.67
CA THR A 267 8.37 -18.25 -20.10
C THR A 267 7.91 -18.95 -21.38
N GLY A 268 6.63 -18.82 -21.76
CA GLY A 268 6.01 -19.57 -22.85
C GLY A 268 5.84 -21.07 -22.57
N LYS A 269 6.18 -21.53 -21.36
CA LYS A 269 6.09 -22.95 -21.00
C LYS A 269 4.63 -23.38 -20.84
N PRO A 270 4.28 -24.64 -21.17
CA PRO A 270 2.95 -25.17 -20.93
C PRO A 270 2.60 -25.21 -19.44
N VAL A 271 1.43 -24.67 -19.11
CA VAL A 271 0.87 -24.70 -17.76
C VAL A 271 -0.51 -25.35 -17.77
N LYS A 272 -0.89 -25.88 -16.62
CA LYS A 272 -2.27 -26.29 -16.35
C LYS A 272 -2.79 -25.48 -15.18
N LEU A 273 -4.08 -25.19 -15.23
CA LEU A 273 -4.77 -24.44 -14.19
C LEU A 273 -6.09 -25.09 -13.81
N ALA A 274 -6.43 -24.90 -12.55
CA ALA A 274 -7.72 -25.22 -11.99
C ALA A 274 -8.34 -23.94 -11.44
N GLN A 275 -9.58 -23.67 -11.82
CA GLN A 275 -10.40 -22.63 -11.22
C GLN A 275 -11.55 -23.27 -10.46
N TRP A 276 -11.77 -22.80 -9.24
CA TRP A 276 -12.97 -23.05 -8.48
C TRP A 276 -13.66 -21.74 -8.16
N ILE A 277 -14.99 -21.72 -8.23
CA ILE A 277 -15.78 -20.60 -7.73
C ILE A 277 -16.80 -21.18 -6.77
N SER A 278 -16.81 -20.68 -5.53
CA SER A 278 -17.83 -20.98 -4.53
C SER A 278 -18.77 -19.78 -4.42
N PHE A 279 -20.06 -20.00 -4.64
CA PHE A 279 -21.07 -18.94 -4.69
C PHE A 279 -21.78 -18.85 -3.34
N GLY A 280 -21.71 -17.67 -2.70
CA GLY A 280 -22.44 -17.34 -1.48
C GLY A 280 -23.60 -16.37 -1.76
N ARG A 281 -24.25 -15.90 -0.69
CA ARG A 281 -25.42 -15.00 -0.79
C ARG A 281 -25.08 -13.54 -1.11
N SER A 282 -23.90 -13.08 -0.68
CA SER A 282 -23.46 -11.68 -0.77
C SER A 282 -22.25 -11.49 -1.69
N GLY A 283 -21.80 -12.56 -2.33
CA GLY A 283 -20.54 -12.59 -3.06
C GLY A 283 -20.16 -14.02 -3.43
N TYR A 284 -18.95 -14.16 -3.97
CA TYR A 284 -18.36 -15.44 -4.33
C TYR A 284 -16.88 -15.45 -3.97
N VAL A 285 -16.34 -16.64 -3.73
CA VAL A 285 -14.90 -16.85 -3.60
C VAL A 285 -14.40 -17.54 -4.85
N ARG A 286 -13.50 -16.88 -5.58
CA ARG A 286 -12.79 -17.43 -6.72
C ARG A 286 -11.42 -17.90 -6.28
N MET A 287 -11.10 -19.15 -6.58
CA MET A 287 -9.84 -19.81 -6.31
C MET A 287 -9.21 -20.25 -7.63
N ILE A 288 -7.92 -20.00 -7.80
CA ILE A 288 -7.19 -20.34 -9.02
C ILE A 288 -5.88 -20.99 -8.59
N GLY A 289 -5.65 -22.22 -9.01
CA GLY A 289 -4.35 -22.87 -8.92
C GLY A 289 -3.73 -22.98 -10.30
N VAL A 290 -2.44 -22.64 -10.42
CA VAL A 290 -1.68 -22.77 -11.67
C VAL A 290 -0.34 -23.44 -11.36
N ALA A 291 0.02 -24.42 -12.18
CA ALA A 291 1.31 -25.12 -12.10
C ALA A 291 1.82 -25.45 -13.51
N ALA A 292 3.08 -25.88 -13.59
CA ALA A 292 3.61 -26.50 -14.80
C ALA A 292 2.70 -27.65 -15.25
N ALA A 293 2.56 -27.83 -16.56
CA ALA A 293 1.76 -28.94 -17.09
C ALA A 293 2.34 -30.31 -16.69
N GLU A 294 3.68 -30.38 -16.62
CA GLU A 294 4.40 -31.50 -16.03
C GLU A 294 4.24 -31.47 -14.51
N GLY A 295 3.81 -32.58 -13.91
CA GLY A 295 3.59 -32.68 -12.46
C GLY A 295 2.28 -32.08 -11.94
N PHE A 296 1.42 -31.56 -12.83
CA PHE A 296 0.16 -30.90 -12.45
C PHE A 296 -0.71 -31.73 -11.50
N ASP A 297 -0.79 -33.06 -11.64
CA ASP A 297 -1.69 -33.87 -10.81
C ASP A 297 -1.31 -33.86 -9.32
N THR A 298 -0.02 -33.78 -9.01
CA THR A 298 0.49 -33.64 -7.64
C THR A 298 0.11 -32.28 -7.07
N ASP A 299 0.37 -31.22 -7.83
CA ASP A 299 0.04 -29.86 -7.41
C ASP A 299 -1.47 -29.64 -7.33
N PHE A 300 -2.24 -30.23 -8.25
CA PHE A 300 -3.69 -30.18 -8.27
C PHE A 300 -4.29 -30.80 -7.01
N THR A 301 -3.72 -31.90 -6.51
CA THR A 301 -4.15 -32.51 -5.25
C THR A 301 -3.95 -31.54 -4.08
N ALA A 302 -2.78 -30.91 -3.98
CA ALA A 302 -2.51 -29.91 -2.95
C ALA A 302 -3.40 -28.65 -3.10
N MET A 303 -3.65 -28.19 -4.33
CA MET A 303 -4.53 -27.05 -4.62
C MET A 303 -5.99 -27.35 -4.27
N ARG A 304 -6.45 -28.60 -4.44
CA ARG A 304 -7.79 -29.01 -3.99
C ARG A 304 -7.91 -28.97 -2.47
N ALA A 305 -6.88 -29.42 -1.76
CA ALA A 305 -6.84 -29.34 -0.30
C ALA A 305 -6.83 -27.87 0.19
N LEU A 306 -6.04 -27.00 -0.46
CA LEU A 306 -6.10 -25.56 -0.24
C LEU A 306 -7.51 -24.99 -0.44
N ARG A 307 -8.14 -25.30 -1.58
CA ARG A 307 -9.52 -24.89 -1.89
C ARG A 307 -10.48 -25.31 -0.78
N ASP A 308 -10.36 -26.53 -0.27
CA ASP A 308 -11.24 -27.04 0.79
C ASP A 308 -10.99 -26.32 2.13
N GLY A 309 -9.79 -25.78 2.35
CA GLY A 309 -9.44 -24.91 3.48
C GLY A 309 -9.79 -23.43 3.28
N VAL A 310 -10.37 -23.04 2.14
CA VAL A 310 -10.85 -21.67 1.93
C VAL A 310 -12.28 -21.53 2.44
N GLU A 311 -12.44 -20.78 3.52
CA GLU A 311 -13.73 -20.63 4.20
C GLU A 311 -14.13 -19.16 4.30
N PRO A 312 -15.29 -18.74 3.77
CA PRO A 312 -15.84 -17.40 3.98
C PRO A 312 -16.02 -17.09 5.47
N ARG A 313 -15.88 -15.80 5.82
CA ARG A 313 -16.19 -15.28 7.16
C ARG A 313 -17.60 -14.71 7.22
#